data_AF-X1N5F7-F1
#
_entry.id   AF-X1N5F7-F1
#
_cell.length_a   1.000
_cell.length_b   1.000
_cell.length_c   1.000
_cell.angle_alpha   90.00
_cell.angle_beta   90.00
_cell.angle_gamma   90.00
#
_symmetry.space_group_name_H-M   'P 1'
#
loop_
_entity.id
_entity.type
_entity.pdbx_description
1 polymer ?
#
loop_
_entity_poly.entity_id
_entity_poly.type
_entity_poly.pdbx_seq_one_letter_code
_entity_poly.pdbx_strand_id
1 'polypeptide(L)'
;AEELKRIAEFIVNLGPDTPWHLSRFYPTYKLNDLPFTSTETLHLARQIGLEAGLRYVYTGNVPGDEGENTYCYNCGRALIRRYGYRIEKFYLEEGRCKFCQTRIDGVGMEK
;
A
#
# COMPACT_ATOMS: atom_id res chain seq x y z
N ALA A 1 4.13 0.77 -18.31
CA ALA A 1 2.91 0.98 -17.50
C ALA A 1 1.81 -0.03 -17.83
N GLU A 2 1.67 -0.49 -19.07
CA GLU A 2 0.61 -1.44 -19.47
C GLU A 2 0.52 -2.69 -18.59
N GLU A 3 1.66 -3.33 -18.29
CA GLU A 3 1.69 -4.50 -17.41
C GLU A 3 1.16 -4.18 -16.00
N LEU A 4 1.51 -3.02 -15.44
CA LEU A 4 1.02 -2.58 -14.14
C LEU A 4 -0.50 -2.37 -14.14
N LYS A 5 -1.06 -1.84 -15.23
CA LYS A 5 -2.51 -1.68 -15.39
C LYS A 5 -3.21 -3.03 -15.41
N ARG A 6 -2.71 -3.97 -16.22
CA ARG A 6 -3.27 -5.33 -16.31
C ARG A 6 -3.19 -6.07 -14.97
N ILE A 7 -2.10 -5.87 -14.21
CA ILE A 7 -1.97 -6.42 -12.85
C ILE A 7 -3.01 -5.78 -11.92
N ALA A 8 -3.13 -4.45 -11.92
CA ALA A 8 -4.10 -3.74 -11.09
C ALA A 8 -5.55 -4.15 -11.40
N GLU A 9 -5.91 -4.25 -12.68
CA GLU A 9 -7.20 -4.74 -13.17
C GLU A 9 -7.47 -6.18 -12.71
N PHE A 10 -6.47 -7.05 -12.81
CA PHE A 10 -6.59 -8.42 -12.31
C PHE A 10 -6.85 -8.44 -10.80
N ILE A 11 -6.09 -7.69 -10.01
CA ILE A 11 -6.21 -7.69 -8.54
C ILE A 11 -7.55 -7.10 -8.12
N VAL A 12 -8.01 -5.99 -8.72
CA VAL A 12 -9.29 -5.37 -8.32
C VAL A 12 -10.49 -6.26 -8.64
N ASN A 13 -10.38 -7.11 -9.67
CA ASN A 13 -11.40 -8.13 -9.97
C ASN A 13 -11.51 -9.22 -8.88
N LEU A 14 -10.52 -9.35 -7.99
CA LEU A 14 -10.60 -10.21 -6.80
C LEU A 14 -11.35 -9.54 -5.63
N GLY A 15 -11.54 -8.21 -5.70
CA GLY A 15 -12.20 -7.39 -4.70
C GLY A 15 -11.40 -6.10 -4.43
N PRO A 16 -12.05 -4.93 -4.24
CA PRO A 16 -11.35 -3.66 -4.00
C PRO A 16 -10.58 -3.61 -2.68
N ASP A 17 -10.91 -4.49 -1.72
CA ASP A 17 -10.23 -4.68 -0.45
C ASP A 17 -8.98 -5.56 -0.55
N THR A 18 -8.75 -6.23 -1.68
CA THR A 18 -7.53 -7.02 -1.93
C THR A 18 -6.30 -6.11 -1.93
N PRO A 19 -5.34 -6.30 -1.02
CA PRO A 19 -4.19 -5.42 -0.96
C PRO A 19 -3.16 -5.77 -2.04
N TRP A 20 -2.60 -4.76 -2.69
CA TRP A 20 -1.45 -4.94 -3.58
C TRP A 20 -0.17 -4.44 -2.92
N HIS A 21 0.76 -5.35 -2.65
CA HIS A 21 2.08 -5.02 -2.07
C HIS A 21 3.14 -4.97 -3.17
N LEU A 22 3.73 -3.79 -3.37
CA LEU A 22 4.83 -3.53 -4.28
C LEU A 22 6.15 -3.50 -3.49
N SER A 23 6.99 -4.49 -3.69
CA SER A 23 8.31 -4.56 -3.05
C SER A 23 9.37 -3.98 -3.97
N ARG A 24 10.09 -2.93 -3.52
CA ARG A 24 11.21 -2.37 -4.29
C ARG A 24 12.30 -3.41 -4.46
N PHE A 25 12.77 -3.58 -5.70
CA PHE A 25 13.96 -4.36 -5.97
C PHE A 25 15.20 -3.68 -5.36
N TYR A 26 16.00 -4.48 -4.67
CA TYR A 26 17.26 -4.09 -4.06
C TYR A 26 18.36 -5.04 -4.57
N PRO A 27 19.47 -4.53 -5.15
CA PRO A 27 20.55 -5.37 -5.65
C PRO A 27 21.21 -6.15 -4.51
N THR A 28 21.14 -7.48 -4.55
CA THR A 28 21.67 -8.34 -3.48
C THR A 28 22.04 -9.72 -3.99
N TYR A 29 22.82 -10.44 -3.17
CA TYR A 29 23.30 -11.79 -3.42
C TYR A 29 24.04 -11.93 -4.76
N LYS A 30 23.41 -12.53 -5.79
CA LYS A 30 24.01 -12.78 -7.12
C LYS A 30 23.57 -11.76 -8.18
N LEU A 31 22.61 -10.89 -7.86
CA LEU A 31 22.01 -9.95 -8.80
C LEU A 31 22.34 -8.52 -8.37
N ASN A 32 23.62 -8.15 -8.48
CA ASN A 32 24.17 -6.85 -8.05
C ASN A 32 24.45 -5.90 -9.23
N ASP A 33 24.28 -6.38 -10.45
CA ASP A 33 24.54 -5.67 -11.71
C ASP A 33 23.34 -4.84 -12.21
N LEU A 34 22.17 -5.02 -11.60
CA LEU A 34 20.98 -4.24 -11.88
C LEU A 34 20.82 -3.10 -10.87
N PRO A 35 20.27 -1.94 -11.28
CA PRO A 35 19.96 -0.86 -10.34
C PRO A 35 18.75 -1.22 -9.47
N PHE A 36 18.58 -0.50 -8.37
CA PHE A 36 17.33 -0.50 -7.62
C PHE A 36 16.15 -0.13 -8.53
N THR A 37 14.96 -0.68 -8.29
CA THR A 37 13.76 -0.09 -8.88
C THR A 37 13.63 1.34 -8.38
N SER A 38 13.36 2.29 -9.29
CA SER A 38 13.22 3.70 -8.93
C SER A 38 11.97 3.91 -8.06
N THR A 39 12.01 4.89 -7.16
CA THR A 39 10.88 5.25 -6.30
C THR A 39 9.69 5.74 -7.11
N GLU A 40 9.96 6.46 -8.20
CA GLU A 40 8.94 6.99 -9.12
C GLU A 40 8.16 5.86 -9.77
N THR A 41 8.83 4.74 -10.10
CA THR A 41 8.18 3.56 -10.68
C THR A 41 7.22 2.91 -9.68
N LEU A 42 7.60 2.85 -8.38
CA LEU A 42 6.72 2.34 -7.33
C LEU A 42 5.53 3.26 -7.10
N HIS A 43 5.74 4.57 -7.09
CA HIS A 43 4.66 5.55 -6.94
C HIS A 43 3.70 5.51 -8.12
N LEU A 44 4.21 5.35 -9.34
CA LEU A 44 3.38 5.14 -10.53
C LEU A 44 2.54 3.86 -10.42
N ALA A 45 3.14 2.74 -10.01
CA ALA A 45 2.40 1.49 -9.80
C ALA A 45 1.34 1.64 -8.69
N ARG A 46 1.66 2.35 -7.61
CA ARG A 46 0.73 2.67 -6.53
C ARG A 46 -0.46 3.48 -7.04
N GLN A 47 -0.21 4.52 -7.81
CA GLN A 47 -1.23 5.35 -8.42
C GLN A 47 -2.14 4.53 -9.34
N ILE A 48 -1.56 3.72 -10.24
CA ILE A 48 -2.33 2.84 -11.15
C ILE A 48 -3.25 1.90 -10.35
N GLY A 49 -2.74 1.29 -9.27
CA GLY A 49 -3.55 0.41 -8.43
C GLY A 49 -4.73 1.12 -7.77
N LEU A 50 -4.51 2.33 -7.25
CA LEU A 50 -5.56 3.16 -6.65
C LEU A 50 -6.60 3.59 -7.70
N GLU A 51 -6.15 4.04 -8.87
CA GLU A 51 -7.02 4.45 -9.99
C GLU A 51 -7.86 3.29 -10.52
N ALA A 52 -7.34 2.05 -10.47
CA ALA A 52 -8.09 0.85 -10.81
C ALA A 52 -9.20 0.51 -9.79
N GLY A 53 -9.21 1.13 -8.61
CA GLY A 53 -10.22 0.92 -7.56
C GLY A 53 -9.75 0.11 -6.36
N LEU A 54 -8.47 -0.26 -6.27
CA LEU A 54 -7.92 -0.88 -5.07
C LEU A 54 -7.91 0.15 -3.92
N ARG A 55 -8.40 -0.27 -2.76
CA ARG A 55 -8.40 0.54 -1.53
C ARG A 55 -7.01 0.64 -0.92
N TYR A 56 -6.18 -0.39 -1.11
CA TYR A 56 -4.90 -0.53 -0.42
C TYR A 56 -3.81 -0.97 -1.39
N VAL A 57 -2.85 -0.08 -1.63
CA VAL A 57 -1.67 -0.38 -2.43
C VAL A 57 -0.44 0.08 -1.67
N TYR A 58 0.41 -0.85 -1.27
CA TYR A 58 1.53 -0.59 -0.39
C TYR A 58 2.84 -0.59 -1.14
N THR A 59 3.71 0.37 -0.86
CA THR A 59 5.10 0.40 -1.33
C THR A 59 6.01 -0.03 -0.18
N GLY A 60 6.87 -1.01 -0.44
CA GLY A 60 7.79 -1.59 0.53
C GLY A 60 9.25 -1.41 0.12
N ASN A 61 10.16 -1.72 1.05
CA ASN A 61 11.62 -1.55 0.89
C ASN A 61 12.05 -0.10 0.58
N VAL A 62 11.25 0.88 1.03
CA VAL A 62 11.53 2.32 1.01
C VAL A 62 11.12 2.90 2.37
N PRO A 63 11.97 2.79 3.40
CA PRO A 63 11.61 3.27 4.75
C PRO A 63 11.22 4.76 4.75
N GLY A 64 10.06 5.08 5.32
CA GLY A 64 9.52 6.44 5.38
C GLY A 64 8.71 6.85 4.15
N ASP A 65 8.46 5.94 3.20
CA ASP A 65 7.61 6.21 2.04
C ASP A 65 6.14 6.37 2.45
N GLU A 66 5.41 7.32 1.86
CA GLU A 66 4.00 7.50 2.19
C GLU A 66 3.17 6.24 1.89
N GLY A 67 3.54 5.44 0.89
CA GLY A 67 2.81 4.21 0.55
C GLY A 67 3.06 3.02 1.49
N GLU A 68 3.90 3.13 2.53
CA GLU A 68 3.98 2.09 3.58
C GLU A 68 2.89 2.25 4.66
N ASN A 69 2.18 3.39 4.64
CA ASN A 69 1.09 3.70 5.56
C ASN A 69 -0.25 3.13 5.08
N THR A 70 -1.16 2.87 6.03
CA THR A 70 -2.56 2.51 5.72
C THR A 70 -3.43 3.77 5.79
N TYR A 71 -4.18 4.05 4.72
CA TYR A 71 -5.12 5.17 4.64
C TYR A 71 -6.56 4.67 4.66
N CYS A 72 -7.47 5.50 5.15
CA CYS A 72 -8.90 5.24 5.06
C CYS A 72 -9.34 5.35 3.60
N TYR A 73 -9.93 4.28 3.04
CA TYR A 73 -10.41 4.29 1.66
C TYR A 73 -11.59 5.25 1.43
N ASN A 74 -12.28 5.66 2.50
CA ASN A 74 -13.42 6.58 2.41
C ASN A 74 -13.01 8.05 2.56
N CYS A 75 -12.25 8.40 3.61
CA CYS A 75 -11.90 9.80 3.90
C CYS A 75 -10.45 10.19 3.58
N GLY A 76 -9.63 9.25 3.11
CA GLY A 76 -8.24 9.50 2.71
C GLY A 76 -7.25 9.77 3.84
N ARG A 77 -7.67 9.83 5.11
CA ARG A 77 -6.75 10.09 6.24
C ARG A 77 -5.88 8.87 6.54
N ALA A 78 -4.62 9.12 6.90
CA ALA A 78 -3.72 8.07 7.38
C ALA A 78 -4.23 7.50 8.72
N LEU A 79 -4.40 6.19 8.77
CA LEU A 79 -4.89 5.46 9.94
C LEU A 79 -3.78 4.73 10.67
N ILE A 80 -2.89 4.08 9.93
CA ILE A 80 -1.73 3.42 10.51
C ILE A 80 -0.51 4.03 9.86
N ARG A 81 0.25 4.81 10.65
CA ARG A 81 1.53 5.36 10.19
C ARG A 81 2.65 4.42 10.57
N ARG A 82 3.52 4.12 9.60
CA ARG A 82 4.66 3.22 9.76
C ARG A 82 5.96 3.94 9.40
N TYR A 83 7.04 3.41 9.96
CA TYR A 83 8.40 3.66 9.51
C TYR A 83 9.08 2.30 9.38
N GLY A 84 9.10 1.74 8.17
CA GLY A 84 9.44 0.33 7.95
C GLY A 84 8.56 -0.61 8.78
N TYR A 85 9.17 -1.43 9.65
CA TYR A 85 8.45 -2.42 10.48
C TYR A 85 7.83 -1.85 11.76
N ARG A 86 8.05 -0.57 12.06
CA ARG A 86 7.53 0.06 13.28
C ARG A 86 6.22 0.78 13.00
N ILE A 87 5.20 0.55 13.82
CA ILE A 87 3.98 1.37 13.84
C ILE A 87 4.26 2.60 14.71
N GLU A 88 4.12 3.79 14.14
CA GLU A 88 4.30 5.05 14.85
C GLU A 88 2.99 5.61 15.38
N LYS A 89 1.90 5.46 14.61
CA LYS A 89 0.58 5.95 14.99
C LYS A 89 -0.50 4.98 14.54
N PHE A 90 -1.56 4.89 15.33
CA PHE A 90 -2.70 4.02 15.09
C PHE A 90 -4.00 4.79 15.40
N TYR A 91 -4.86 4.94 14.40
CA TYR A 91 -6.10 5.72 14.44
C TYR A 91 -7.31 4.89 14.02
N LEU A 92 -7.29 3.60 14.36
CA LEU A 92 -8.46 2.75 14.31
C LEU A 92 -9.07 2.66 15.71
N GLU A 93 -10.40 2.60 15.76
CA GLU A 93 -11.19 2.32 16.95
C GLU A 93 -12.15 1.19 16.58
N GLU A 94 -12.03 0.02 17.21
CA GLU A 94 -12.88 -1.16 16.92
C GLU A 94 -12.96 -1.52 15.43
N GLY A 95 -11.83 -1.46 14.71
CA GLY A 95 -11.77 -1.75 13.27
C GLY A 95 -12.34 -0.65 12.37
N ARG A 96 -12.60 0.54 12.91
CA ARG A 96 -13.16 1.68 12.18
C ARG A 96 -12.20 2.85 12.16
N CYS A 97 -12.25 3.63 11.08
CA CYS A 97 -11.56 4.90 10.99
C CYS A 97 -12.03 5.85 12.09
N LYS A 98 -11.13 6.28 12.98
CA LYS A 98 -11.42 7.26 14.06
C LYS A 98 -12.09 8.54 13.56
N PHE A 99 -11.88 8.90 12.29
CA PHE A 99 -12.31 10.19 11.74
C PHE A 99 -13.64 10.17 10.99
N CYS A 100 -14.02 9.05 10.37
CA CYS A 100 -15.24 8.95 9.57
C CYS A 100 -16.05 7.68 9.85
N GLN A 101 -15.62 6.85 10.80
CA GLN A 101 -16.32 5.66 11.29
C GLN A 101 -16.52 4.53 10.27
N THR A 102 -16.00 4.69 9.06
CA THR A 102 -15.91 3.63 8.04
C THR A 102 -15.16 2.43 8.60
N ARG A 103 -15.76 1.23 8.48
CA ARG A 103 -15.10 -0.04 8.80
C ARG A 103 -13.97 -0.28 7.81
N ILE A 104 -12.78 -0.58 8.31
CA ILE A 104 -11.57 -0.78 7.52
C ILE A 104 -11.36 -2.27 7.32
N ASP A 105 -11.07 -2.66 6.08
CA ASP A 105 -10.86 -4.06 5.73
C ASP A 105 -9.51 -4.56 6.28
N GLY A 106 -9.42 -5.87 6.52
CA GLY A 106 -8.19 -6.54 6.95
C GLY A 106 -8.32 -7.32 8.26
N VAL A 107 -7.27 -8.03 8.61
CA VAL A 107 -7.21 -8.90 9.79
C VAL A 107 -6.56 -8.16 10.95
N GLY A 108 -7.13 -8.29 12.16
CA GLY A 108 -6.57 -7.70 13.38
C GLY A 108 -6.75 -6.18 13.49
N MET A 109 -7.74 -5.62 12.78
CA MET A 109 -8.03 -4.18 12.78
C MET A 109 -8.73 -3.69 14.07
N GLU A 110 -9.19 -4.59 14.93
CA GLU A 110 -10.03 -4.31 16.10
C GLU A 110 -9.27 -3.99 17.40
N LYS A 111 -7.95 -3.76 17.33
CA LYS A 111 -7.12 -3.45 18.50
C LYS A 111 -7.32 -2.05 19.06
#